data_AF-A0A9D8PPI5-F1
#
_entry.id   AF-A0A9D8PPI5-F1
#
_cell.length_a   1.000
_cell.length_b   1.000
_cell.length_c   1.000
_cell.angle_alpha   90.00
_cell.angle_beta   90.00
_cell.angle_gamma   90.00
#
_symmetry.space_group_name_H-M   'P 1'
#
loop_
_entity.id
_entity.type
_entity.pdbx_description
1 polymer ?
#
loop_
_entity_poly.entity_id
_entity_poly.type
_entity_poly.pdbx_seq_one_letter_code
_entity_poly.pdbx_strand_id
1 'polypeptide(L)'
;MNDPVKVLTIAGTDSGGGAGVQADLKTITALGGYGMSVICALTAQNTVGVQAIHDVPLDFIEAQFDSVMKDIGADGAKTGMLASSVVVRTVVKKVKEYKIERLVVDPVMVAKSGDPLLSEDGIKAVSEEMIPLAMVVTPNIPEAEVLSGIKIEGVDSMKRAAEIIAGLGARNVVVKGGHLEGEAVDVLFNGAEFTLFPKERVETKNTHGTGCTFSAAIATGLASGMDVSSAVKQAELYIDTAIRFSLNVGRGHGPTNHMAWFLRDSERYGVIEELKRGAGTLVQKNIAPLIPEVQSNLGYALPYAVKHDHVAAFPARIIKAGGGVLVPVSPEFGASIHIANIILTAMRYDPGLRSAMNIRFGEDLIKKANDRGLAVASFSRADEPEDVKDAEGSSLAWGVSKVLSETGGTPDLIYDRGDVGKEPMIRVLGKNPGDVVGKVLGLLD
;
A
#
# COMPACT_ATOMS: atom_id res chain seq x y z
N MET A 1 16.86 4.68 -21.01
CA MET A 1 15.75 5.10 -20.13
C MET A 1 15.00 6.17 -20.89
N ASN A 2 13.66 6.10 -20.96
CA ASN A 2 12.89 7.23 -21.47
C ASN A 2 13.10 8.42 -20.52
N ASP A 3 12.99 9.64 -21.05
CA ASP A 3 13.03 10.84 -20.21
C ASP A 3 11.93 10.76 -19.14
N PRO A 4 12.23 11.07 -17.87
CA PRO A 4 11.24 11.00 -16.80
C PRO A 4 10.17 12.07 -17.01
N VAL A 5 8.92 11.75 -16.65
CA VAL A 5 7.83 12.73 -16.62
C VAL A 5 8.11 13.77 -15.55
N LYS A 6 7.93 15.04 -15.87
CA LYS A 6 8.25 16.17 -14.99
C LYS A 6 6.99 16.61 -14.26
N VAL A 7 6.98 16.51 -12.94
CA VAL A 7 5.79 16.82 -12.13
C VAL A 7 6.12 17.95 -11.15
N LEU A 8 5.36 19.04 -11.22
CA LEU A 8 5.51 20.19 -10.35
C LEU A 8 4.55 20.13 -9.16
N THR A 9 5.05 20.11 -7.93
CA THR A 9 4.22 20.39 -6.74
C THR A 9 4.27 21.88 -6.38
N ILE A 10 3.13 22.43 -6.01
CA ILE A 10 2.95 23.82 -5.59
C ILE A 10 2.28 23.79 -4.21
N ALA A 11 3.08 23.83 -3.15
CA ALA A 11 2.60 23.60 -1.79
C ALA A 11 3.54 24.18 -0.73
N GLY A 12 3.11 24.16 0.53
CA GLY A 12 3.99 24.39 1.67
C GLY A 12 4.90 23.19 1.99
N THR A 13 5.97 23.45 2.74
CA THR A 13 6.83 22.40 3.31
C THR A 13 6.22 21.78 4.55
N ASP A 14 6.55 20.52 4.82
CA ASP A 14 6.45 19.89 6.14
C ASP A 14 7.86 19.51 6.61
N SER A 15 8.37 20.16 7.66
CA SER A 15 9.71 19.85 8.18
C SER A 15 9.83 18.43 8.75
N GLY A 16 8.72 17.80 9.13
CA GLY A 16 8.67 16.39 9.53
C GLY A 16 8.76 15.42 8.34
N GLY A 17 8.59 15.92 7.12
CA GLY A 17 8.74 15.18 5.87
C GLY A 17 7.65 14.15 5.61
N GLY A 18 6.51 14.22 6.31
CA GLY A 18 5.40 13.30 6.15
C GLY A 18 4.33 13.78 5.16
N ALA A 19 4.20 15.09 4.99
CA ALA A 19 3.24 15.76 4.09
C ALA A 19 3.95 16.84 3.24
N GLY A 20 3.16 17.76 2.66
CA GLY A 20 3.66 18.91 1.90
C GLY A 20 4.50 18.52 0.68
N VAL A 21 5.36 19.43 0.22
CA VAL A 21 6.26 19.16 -0.91
C VAL A 21 7.16 17.93 -0.68
N GLN A 22 7.49 17.60 0.57
CA GLN A 22 8.29 16.43 0.91
C GLN A 22 7.58 15.12 0.55
N ALA A 23 6.29 14.98 0.91
CA ALA A 23 5.49 13.82 0.53
C ALA A 23 5.29 13.75 -0.99
N ASP A 24 5.10 14.91 -1.62
CA ASP A 24 4.88 15.01 -3.05
C ASP A 24 6.11 14.55 -3.84
N LEU A 25 7.29 15.10 -3.54
CA LEU A 25 8.54 14.74 -4.20
C LEU A 25 8.90 13.26 -3.98
N LYS A 26 8.68 12.72 -2.77
CA LYS A 26 8.87 11.29 -2.49
C LYS A 26 7.94 10.43 -3.33
N THR A 27 6.67 10.82 -3.45
CA THR A 27 5.67 10.10 -4.25
C THR A 27 6.00 10.12 -5.73
N ILE A 28 6.29 11.30 -6.27
CA ILE A 28 6.66 11.49 -7.68
C ILE A 28 7.87 10.62 -8.01
N THR A 29 8.91 10.66 -7.18
CA THR A 29 10.13 9.86 -7.36
C THR A 29 9.85 8.36 -7.29
N ALA A 30 9.07 7.91 -6.30
CA ALA A 30 8.74 6.50 -6.12
C ALA A 30 7.91 5.92 -7.29
N LEU A 31 7.18 6.77 -8.01
CA LEU A 31 6.43 6.42 -9.22
C LEU A 31 7.20 6.68 -10.52
N GLY A 32 8.49 7.03 -10.44
CA GLY A 32 9.39 7.18 -11.59
C GLY A 32 9.37 8.55 -12.28
N GLY A 33 8.72 9.55 -11.70
CA GLY A 33 8.73 10.93 -12.20
C GLY A 33 9.91 11.76 -11.65
N TYR A 34 10.22 12.86 -12.34
CA TYR A 34 11.11 13.91 -11.86
C TYR A 34 10.29 14.98 -11.12
N GLY A 35 10.44 15.03 -9.80
CA GLY A 35 9.72 15.96 -8.95
C GLY A 35 10.39 17.33 -8.87
N MET A 36 9.60 18.39 -9.06
CA MET A 36 9.98 19.78 -8.87
C MET A 36 9.02 20.46 -7.90
N SER A 37 9.42 21.59 -7.30
CA SER A 37 8.57 22.28 -6.33
C SER A 37 8.59 23.80 -6.49
N VAL A 38 7.43 24.42 -6.31
CA VAL A 38 7.28 25.82 -5.90
C VAL A 38 6.79 25.83 -4.45
N ILE A 39 7.58 26.43 -3.56
CA ILE A 39 7.27 26.48 -2.14
C ILE A 39 6.44 27.72 -1.85
N CYS A 40 5.23 27.51 -1.32
CA CYS A 40 4.27 28.57 -0.98
C CYS A 40 4.37 29.04 0.47
N ALA A 41 4.77 28.16 1.38
CA ALA A 41 4.94 28.46 2.79
C ALA A 41 5.95 27.48 3.40
N LEU A 42 6.69 27.94 4.41
CA LEU A 42 7.48 27.06 5.27
C LEU A 42 6.68 26.74 6.53
N THR A 43 6.75 25.50 6.99
CA THR A 43 6.16 25.12 8.28
C THR A 43 7.22 24.50 9.17
N ALA A 44 7.25 24.93 10.43
CA ALA A 44 7.84 24.14 11.50
C ALA A 44 6.75 23.17 11.96
N GLN A 45 6.80 21.96 11.43
CA GLN A 45 5.80 20.91 11.60
C GLN A 45 6.46 19.58 11.93
N ASN A 46 5.78 18.78 12.73
CA ASN A 46 6.16 17.40 13.01
C ASN A 46 4.90 16.55 13.27
N THR A 47 5.09 15.31 13.72
CA THR A 47 3.99 14.35 13.94
C THR A 47 2.94 14.76 14.99
N VAL A 48 3.23 15.75 15.84
CA VAL A 48 2.29 16.23 16.88
C VAL A 48 1.53 17.51 16.48
N GLY A 49 1.86 18.15 15.36
CA GLY A 49 1.15 19.32 14.86
C GLY A 49 2.05 20.35 14.19
N VAL A 50 1.49 21.54 13.94
CA VAL A 50 2.19 22.70 13.35
C VAL A 50 2.56 23.69 14.47
N GLN A 51 3.83 24.08 14.55
CA GLN A 51 4.35 25.01 15.56
C GLN A 51 4.53 26.43 15.04
N ALA A 52 4.83 26.59 13.74
CA ALA A 52 4.94 27.88 13.10
C ALA A 52 4.73 27.76 11.59
N ILE A 53 4.22 28.84 10.99
CA ILE A 53 4.09 29.01 9.55
C ILE A 53 4.84 30.29 9.17
N HIS A 54 5.63 30.23 8.11
CA HIS A 54 6.30 31.38 7.51
C HIS A 54 5.92 31.48 6.04
N ASP A 55 5.20 32.54 5.69
CA ASP A 55 4.75 32.78 4.34
C ASP A 55 5.92 33.15 3.44
N VAL A 56 5.98 32.54 2.25
CA VAL A 56 6.98 32.89 1.25
C VAL A 56 6.52 34.17 0.52
N PRO A 57 7.40 35.18 0.33
CA PRO A 57 7.07 36.38 -0.43
C PRO A 57 6.54 36.06 -1.83
N LEU A 58 5.49 36.77 -2.27
CA LEU A 58 4.78 36.48 -3.53
C LEU A 58 5.69 36.60 -4.77
N ASP A 59 6.57 37.60 -4.80
CA ASP A 59 7.57 37.79 -5.85
C ASP A 59 8.54 36.61 -5.93
N PHE A 60 8.90 36.02 -4.78
CA PHE A 60 9.72 34.82 -4.72
C PHE A 60 8.97 33.55 -5.15
N ILE A 61 7.66 33.44 -4.87
CA ILE A 61 6.82 32.37 -5.44
C ILE A 61 6.79 32.47 -6.97
N GLU A 62 6.59 33.67 -7.53
CA GLU A 62 6.62 33.89 -8.98
C GLU A 62 8.01 33.57 -9.58
N ALA A 63 9.10 33.95 -8.90
CA ALA A 63 10.46 33.67 -9.34
C ALA A 63 10.77 32.16 -9.36
N GLN A 64 10.28 31.39 -8.38
CA GLN A 64 10.38 29.92 -8.38
C GLN A 64 9.64 29.31 -9.58
N PHE A 65 8.40 29.74 -9.83
CA PHE A 65 7.63 29.31 -11.01
C PHE A 65 8.40 29.58 -12.29
N ASP A 66 8.92 30.79 -12.44
CA ASP A 66 9.67 31.20 -13.63
C ASP A 66 10.93 30.39 -13.84
N SER A 67 11.67 30.15 -12.76
CA SER A 67 12.91 29.37 -12.81
C SER A 67 12.66 27.94 -13.30
N VAL A 68 11.60 27.30 -12.80
CA VAL A 68 11.28 25.92 -13.17
C VAL A 68 10.62 25.85 -14.55
N MET A 69 9.61 26.68 -14.81
CA MET A 69 8.78 26.55 -16.01
C MET A 69 9.46 27.06 -17.28
N LYS A 70 10.39 28.02 -17.19
CA LYS A 70 11.13 28.53 -18.38
C LYS A 70 12.26 27.62 -18.82
N ASP A 71 12.86 26.86 -17.90
CA ASP A 71 13.98 25.96 -18.19
C ASP A 71 13.51 24.50 -18.37
N ILE A 72 12.88 23.94 -17.34
CA ILE A 72 12.57 22.51 -17.25
C ILE A 72 11.17 22.20 -17.84
N GLY A 73 10.21 23.08 -17.56
CA GLY A 73 8.79 22.86 -17.84
C GLY A 73 8.17 21.78 -16.95
N ALA A 74 6.88 21.47 -17.15
CA ALA A 74 6.19 20.42 -16.43
C ALA A 74 5.15 19.70 -17.31
N ASP A 75 5.09 18.38 -17.20
CA ASP A 75 4.11 17.52 -17.90
C ASP A 75 2.79 17.39 -17.11
N GLY A 76 2.85 17.66 -15.81
CA GLY A 76 1.71 17.79 -14.92
C GLY A 76 2.08 18.54 -13.64
N ALA A 77 1.07 19.01 -12.92
CA ALA A 77 1.28 19.72 -11.67
C ALA A 77 0.23 19.37 -10.63
N LYS A 78 0.57 19.68 -9.39
CA LYS A 78 -0.30 19.52 -8.24
C LYS A 78 -0.25 20.79 -7.38
N THR A 79 -1.39 21.20 -6.83
CA THR A 79 -1.42 22.13 -5.69
C THR A 79 -1.70 21.40 -4.38
N GLY A 80 -1.04 21.83 -3.31
CA GLY A 80 -1.33 21.41 -1.92
C GLY A 80 -1.78 22.60 -1.07
N MET A 81 -1.25 22.70 0.15
CA MET A 81 -1.52 23.84 1.04
C MET A 81 -0.98 25.15 0.45
N LEU A 82 -1.86 26.14 0.24
CA LEU A 82 -1.53 27.47 -0.33
C LEU A 82 -1.58 28.63 0.67
N ALA A 83 -1.92 28.38 1.95
CA ALA A 83 -1.91 29.32 3.08
C ALA A 83 -2.89 30.53 3.01
N SER A 84 -2.97 31.27 1.90
CA SER A 84 -3.76 32.50 1.80
C SER A 84 -4.34 32.75 0.40
N SER A 85 -5.38 33.60 0.33
CA SER A 85 -6.03 33.98 -0.93
C SER A 85 -5.09 34.68 -1.93
N VAL A 86 -4.13 35.47 -1.44
CA VAL A 86 -3.15 36.15 -2.31
C VAL A 86 -2.20 35.15 -2.96
N VAL A 87 -1.77 34.12 -2.22
CA VAL A 87 -0.96 33.03 -2.77
C VAL A 87 -1.77 32.23 -3.79
N VAL A 88 -3.03 31.89 -3.48
CA VAL A 88 -3.92 31.19 -4.43
C VAL A 88 -4.01 31.95 -5.75
N ARG A 89 -4.23 33.26 -5.72
CA ARG A 89 -4.31 34.10 -6.93
C ARG A 89 -2.99 34.18 -7.69
N THR A 90 -1.87 34.27 -6.98
CA THR A 90 -0.54 34.20 -7.60
C THR A 90 -0.35 32.87 -8.32
N VAL A 91 -0.70 31.74 -7.69
CA VAL A 91 -0.62 30.41 -8.32
C VAL A 91 -1.56 30.33 -9.53
N VAL A 92 -2.81 30.78 -9.42
CA VAL A 92 -3.77 30.83 -10.54
C VAL A 92 -3.20 31.62 -11.73
N LYS A 93 -2.60 32.79 -11.48
CA LYS A 93 -1.93 33.59 -12.51
C LYS A 93 -0.84 32.79 -13.21
N LYS A 94 0.07 32.15 -12.46
CA LYS A 94 1.19 31.38 -13.04
C LYS A 94 0.74 30.11 -13.77
N VAL A 95 -0.27 29.41 -13.24
CA VAL A 95 -0.89 28.24 -13.90
C VAL A 95 -1.47 28.63 -15.26
N LYS A 96 -2.17 29.76 -15.35
CA LYS A 96 -2.71 30.29 -16.62
C LYS A 96 -1.61 30.74 -17.57
N GLU A 97 -0.61 31.46 -17.07
CA GLU A 97 0.54 31.96 -17.84
C GLU A 97 1.29 30.82 -18.53
N TYR A 98 1.57 29.75 -17.79
CA TYR A 98 2.29 28.57 -18.29
C TYR A 98 1.38 27.49 -18.88
N LYS A 99 0.07 27.73 -18.97
CA LYS A 99 -0.92 26.82 -19.56
C LYS A 99 -0.83 25.38 -19.01
N ILE A 100 -0.76 25.25 -17.69
CA ILE A 100 -0.68 23.94 -17.04
C ILE A 100 -2.06 23.26 -17.12
N GLU A 101 -2.22 22.29 -18.02
CA GLU A 101 -3.52 21.63 -18.24
C GLU A 101 -3.75 20.42 -17.33
N ARG A 102 -2.70 19.64 -17.01
CA ARG A 102 -2.78 18.45 -16.14
C ARG A 102 -2.59 18.84 -14.68
N LEU A 103 -3.50 19.66 -14.17
CA LEU A 103 -3.47 20.18 -12.81
C LEU A 103 -4.33 19.34 -11.87
N VAL A 104 -3.72 18.78 -10.82
CA VAL A 104 -4.42 18.17 -9.69
C VAL A 104 -4.51 19.18 -8.54
N VAL A 105 -5.72 19.48 -8.09
CA VAL A 105 -5.95 20.40 -6.98
C VAL A 105 -6.34 19.60 -5.74
N ASP A 106 -5.48 19.57 -4.73
CA ASP A 106 -5.80 19.08 -3.40
C ASP A 106 -6.24 20.28 -2.54
N PRO A 107 -7.55 20.45 -2.26
CA PRO A 107 -8.07 21.65 -1.62
C PRO A 107 -7.85 21.61 -0.11
N VAL A 108 -6.58 21.60 0.32
CA VAL A 108 -6.18 21.48 1.73
C VAL A 108 -6.66 22.69 2.53
N MET A 109 -7.66 22.48 3.39
CA MET A 109 -8.23 23.54 4.24
C MET A 109 -7.77 23.44 5.70
N VAL A 110 -7.51 22.24 6.20
CA VAL A 110 -7.21 21.96 7.62
C VAL A 110 -6.08 20.93 7.73
N ALA A 111 -5.20 21.09 8.72
CA ALA A 111 -4.12 20.16 9.01
C ALA A 111 -4.66 18.85 9.62
N LYS A 112 -3.86 17.78 9.60
CA LYS A 112 -4.26 16.52 10.27
C LYS A 112 -4.43 16.68 11.78
N SER A 113 -3.74 17.65 12.39
CA SER A 113 -3.90 18.06 13.80
C SER A 113 -5.16 18.87 14.08
N GLY A 114 -5.90 19.31 13.05
CA GLY A 114 -7.10 20.14 13.17
C GLY A 114 -6.86 21.64 13.02
N ASP A 115 -5.62 22.09 12.84
CA ASP A 115 -5.28 23.50 12.67
C ASP A 115 -5.77 24.03 11.31
N PRO A 116 -6.51 25.16 11.24
CA PRO A 116 -6.89 25.78 9.97
C PRO A 116 -5.63 26.16 9.16
N LEU A 117 -5.60 25.77 7.88
CA LEU A 117 -4.49 26.03 6.96
C LEU A 117 -4.83 27.02 5.86
N LEU A 118 -6.11 27.40 5.74
CA LEU A 118 -6.59 28.33 4.73
C LEU A 118 -7.65 29.26 5.35
N SER A 119 -7.57 30.55 5.07
CA SER A 119 -8.61 31.52 5.46
C SER A 119 -9.90 31.33 4.66
N GLU A 120 -11.02 31.88 5.14
CA GLU A 120 -12.30 31.87 4.40
C GLU A 120 -12.15 32.48 2.99
N ASP A 121 -11.44 33.60 2.88
CA ASP A 121 -11.10 34.21 1.59
C ASP A 121 -10.25 33.29 0.70
N GLY A 122 -9.38 32.48 1.32
CA GLY A 122 -8.58 31.48 0.61
C GLY A 122 -9.45 30.35 0.07
N ILE A 123 -10.40 29.85 0.85
CA ILE A 123 -11.39 28.83 0.41
C ILE A 123 -12.18 29.35 -0.78
N LYS A 124 -12.62 30.61 -0.72
CA LYS A 124 -13.35 31.26 -1.80
C LYS A 124 -12.50 31.39 -3.06
N ALA A 125 -11.24 31.83 -2.94
CA ALA A 125 -10.31 31.90 -4.06
C ALA A 125 -10.01 30.52 -4.68
N VAL A 126 -9.90 29.46 -3.86
CA VAL A 126 -9.75 28.09 -4.38
C VAL A 126 -10.98 27.68 -5.18
N SER A 127 -12.17 27.90 -4.63
CA SER A 127 -13.44 27.53 -5.26
C SER A 127 -13.69 28.27 -6.57
N GLU A 128 -13.54 29.60 -6.57
CA GLU A 128 -13.93 30.46 -7.70
C GLU A 128 -12.84 30.59 -8.77
N GLU A 129 -11.55 30.42 -8.42
CA GLU A 129 -10.44 30.73 -9.32
C GLU A 129 -9.52 29.53 -9.62
N MET A 130 -9.30 28.62 -8.67
CA MET A 130 -8.39 27.47 -8.82
C MET A 130 -9.10 26.22 -9.37
N ILE A 131 -10.23 25.83 -8.76
CA ILE A 131 -11.02 24.65 -9.16
C ILE A 131 -11.40 24.69 -10.66
N PRO A 132 -11.78 25.84 -11.26
CA PRO A 132 -12.05 25.91 -12.70
C PRO A 132 -10.87 25.54 -13.61
N LEU A 133 -9.63 25.53 -13.09
CA LEU A 133 -8.42 25.14 -13.84
C LEU A 133 -8.06 23.67 -13.65
N ALA A 134 -8.70 22.98 -12.70
CA ALA A 134 -8.32 21.65 -12.30
C ALA A 134 -8.74 20.59 -13.32
N MET A 135 -7.79 19.73 -13.69
CA MET A 135 -8.12 18.45 -14.34
C MET A 135 -8.76 17.49 -13.34
N VAL A 136 -8.26 17.45 -12.10
CA VAL A 136 -8.82 16.64 -11.01
C VAL A 136 -8.80 17.44 -9.71
N VAL A 137 -9.90 17.44 -8.96
CA VAL A 137 -9.97 17.98 -7.59
C VAL A 137 -10.16 16.82 -6.60
N THR A 138 -9.40 16.79 -5.50
CA THR A 138 -9.35 15.61 -4.59
C THR A 138 -9.78 15.92 -3.15
N PRO A 139 -10.98 16.45 -2.88
CA PRO A 139 -11.39 16.81 -1.52
C PRO A 139 -11.62 15.57 -0.66
N ASN A 140 -11.28 15.65 0.63
CA ASN A 140 -11.82 14.72 1.64
C ASN A 140 -13.26 15.10 2.01
N ILE A 141 -13.95 14.29 2.84
CA ILE A 141 -15.33 14.57 3.26
C ILE A 141 -15.49 16.00 3.83
N PRO A 142 -14.76 16.42 4.88
CA PRO A 142 -14.89 17.79 5.41
C PRO A 142 -14.69 18.89 4.36
N GLU A 143 -13.68 18.74 3.49
CA GLU A 143 -13.42 19.69 2.40
C GLU A 143 -14.56 19.69 1.36
N ALA A 144 -15.10 18.53 1.03
CA ALA A 144 -16.20 18.39 0.09
C ALA A 144 -17.50 18.98 0.65
N GLU A 145 -17.77 18.83 1.94
CA GLU A 145 -18.91 19.49 2.60
C GLU A 145 -18.81 21.01 2.52
N VAL A 146 -17.61 21.57 2.77
CA VAL A 146 -17.38 23.01 2.63
C VAL A 146 -17.56 23.49 1.19
N LEU A 147 -16.99 22.77 0.21
CA LEU A 147 -17.06 23.17 -1.21
C LEU A 147 -18.46 23.03 -1.81
N SER A 148 -19.20 21.99 -1.42
CA SER A 148 -20.54 21.71 -1.95
C SER A 148 -21.67 22.39 -1.17
N GLY A 149 -21.42 22.82 0.08
CA GLY A 149 -22.43 23.36 0.98
C GLY A 149 -23.46 22.34 1.47
N ILE A 150 -23.22 21.03 1.28
CA ILE A 150 -24.09 19.96 1.76
C ILE A 150 -23.36 19.04 2.73
N LYS A 151 -24.11 18.40 3.64
CA LYS A 151 -23.58 17.39 4.55
C LYS A 151 -23.46 16.03 3.85
N ILE A 152 -22.41 15.29 4.14
CA ILE A 152 -22.14 13.96 3.57
C ILE A 152 -22.34 12.88 4.64
N GLU A 153 -23.32 12.01 4.42
CA GLU A 153 -23.71 10.93 5.34
C GLU A 153 -23.53 9.54 4.73
N GLY A 154 -23.17 9.47 3.45
CA GLY A 154 -23.08 8.24 2.67
C GLY A 154 -22.63 8.46 1.23
N VAL A 155 -22.49 7.36 0.50
CA VAL A 155 -22.02 7.33 -0.90
C VAL A 155 -22.89 8.21 -1.81
N ASP A 156 -24.21 8.20 -1.64
CA ASP A 156 -25.10 9.01 -2.48
C ASP A 156 -24.98 10.51 -2.22
N SER A 157 -24.71 10.94 -0.97
CA SER A 157 -24.34 12.34 -0.70
C SER A 157 -22.95 12.69 -1.22
N MET A 158 -21.99 11.75 -1.22
CA MET A 158 -20.68 11.99 -1.85
C MET A 158 -20.80 12.22 -3.35
N LYS A 159 -21.64 11.44 -4.05
CA LYS A 159 -21.93 11.64 -5.48
C LYS A 159 -22.51 13.02 -5.75
N ARG A 160 -23.53 13.43 -4.97
CA ARG A 160 -24.12 14.77 -5.08
C ARG A 160 -23.10 15.89 -4.80
N ALA A 161 -22.25 15.72 -3.80
CA ALA A 161 -21.17 16.67 -3.51
C ALA A 161 -20.20 16.76 -4.70
N ALA A 162 -19.82 15.62 -5.30
CA ALA A 162 -18.95 15.58 -6.47
C ALA A 162 -19.56 16.33 -7.67
N GLU A 163 -20.86 16.17 -7.93
CA GLU A 163 -21.57 16.91 -8.99
C GLU A 163 -21.59 18.42 -8.73
N ILE A 164 -21.86 18.85 -7.49
CA ILE A 164 -21.85 20.28 -7.13
C ILE A 164 -20.45 20.87 -7.33
N ILE A 165 -19.41 20.17 -6.88
CA ILE A 165 -18.01 20.61 -7.02
C ILE A 165 -17.60 20.63 -8.49
N ALA A 166 -18.07 19.68 -9.31
CA ALA A 166 -17.87 19.73 -10.76
C ALA A 166 -18.53 20.96 -11.39
N GLY A 167 -19.70 21.37 -10.86
CA GLY A 167 -20.38 22.62 -11.24
C GLY A 167 -19.56 23.90 -10.97
N LEU A 168 -18.53 23.84 -10.11
CA LEU A 168 -17.57 24.93 -9.90
C LEU A 168 -16.52 25.01 -11.03
N GLY A 169 -16.50 24.06 -11.97
CA GLY A 169 -15.62 24.06 -13.14
C GLY A 169 -14.53 22.98 -13.12
N ALA A 170 -14.49 22.11 -12.10
CA ALA A 170 -13.59 20.96 -12.11
C ALA A 170 -13.94 20.00 -13.25
N ARG A 171 -12.94 19.52 -14.00
CA ARG A 171 -13.20 18.50 -15.04
C ARG A 171 -13.52 17.14 -14.45
N ASN A 172 -12.88 16.80 -13.32
CA ASN A 172 -13.10 15.56 -12.59
C ASN A 172 -13.00 15.82 -11.09
N VAL A 173 -13.79 15.12 -10.29
CA VAL A 173 -13.81 15.25 -8.83
C VAL A 173 -13.67 13.89 -8.18
N VAL A 174 -12.72 13.75 -7.25
CA VAL A 174 -12.49 12.54 -6.45
C VAL A 174 -12.77 12.86 -4.98
N VAL A 175 -13.96 12.51 -4.50
CA VAL A 175 -14.32 12.69 -3.09
C VAL A 175 -13.79 11.51 -2.29
N LYS A 176 -12.86 11.78 -1.36
CA LYS A 176 -12.17 10.76 -0.55
C LYS A 176 -13.02 10.40 0.67
N GLY A 177 -13.49 9.15 0.75
CA GLY A 177 -14.45 8.69 1.77
C GLY A 177 -13.81 7.98 2.97
N GLY A 178 -12.50 8.10 3.20
CA GLY A 178 -11.84 7.51 4.37
C GLY A 178 -12.41 7.95 5.74
N HIS A 179 -13.18 9.04 5.80
CA HIS A 179 -13.86 9.53 7.00
C HIS A 179 -15.31 9.05 7.13
N LEU A 180 -15.84 8.30 6.16
CA LEU A 180 -17.21 7.77 6.21
C LEU A 180 -17.32 6.72 7.31
N GLU A 181 -18.47 6.64 7.98
CA GLU A 181 -18.79 5.52 8.86
C GLU A 181 -19.11 4.26 8.03
N GLY A 182 -18.56 3.11 8.42
CA GLY A 182 -18.69 1.86 7.67
C GLY A 182 -17.62 1.68 6.57
N GLU A 183 -18.03 1.16 5.41
CA GLU A 183 -17.14 0.85 4.30
C GLU A 183 -16.49 2.11 3.73
N ALA A 184 -15.15 2.13 3.70
CA ALA A 184 -14.40 3.23 3.11
C ALA A 184 -14.45 3.14 1.59
N VAL A 185 -14.91 4.19 0.92
CA VAL A 185 -15.01 4.23 -0.54
C VAL A 185 -14.70 5.62 -1.04
N ASP A 186 -13.92 5.73 -2.11
CA ASP A 186 -13.73 6.99 -2.82
C ASP A 186 -14.61 7.03 -4.07
N VAL A 187 -15.12 8.23 -4.39
CA VAL A 187 -16.04 8.45 -5.51
C VAL A 187 -15.37 9.36 -6.53
N LEU A 188 -15.11 8.86 -7.73
CA LEU A 188 -14.71 9.66 -8.88
C LEU A 188 -15.95 10.01 -9.71
N PHE A 189 -16.14 11.29 -10.00
CA PHE A 189 -17.07 11.79 -11.00
C PHE A 189 -16.29 12.46 -12.14
N ASN A 190 -16.51 12.01 -13.38
CA ASN A 190 -15.79 12.52 -14.57
C ASN A 190 -16.62 13.53 -15.40
N GLY A 191 -17.72 14.03 -14.84
CA GLY A 191 -18.67 14.89 -15.54
C GLY A 191 -19.85 14.16 -16.18
N ALA A 192 -19.83 12.83 -16.24
CA ALA A 192 -20.93 12.01 -16.79
C ALA A 192 -21.26 10.79 -15.93
N GLU A 193 -20.25 10.06 -15.48
CA GLU A 193 -20.40 8.81 -14.75
C GLU A 193 -19.61 8.80 -13.44
N PHE A 194 -20.01 7.88 -12.56
CA PHE A 194 -19.37 7.65 -11.28
C PHE A 194 -18.57 6.34 -11.32
N THR A 195 -17.33 6.40 -10.83
CA THR A 195 -16.53 5.21 -10.52
C THR A 195 -16.31 5.15 -9.01
N LEU A 196 -16.57 3.99 -8.42
CA LEU A 196 -16.36 3.74 -7.00
C LEU A 196 -15.05 2.97 -6.79
N PHE A 197 -14.30 3.36 -5.78
CA PHE A 197 -13.07 2.69 -5.35
C PHE A 197 -13.23 2.21 -3.90
N PRO A 198 -13.80 1.01 -3.67
CA PRO A 198 -13.94 0.43 -2.34
C PRO A 198 -12.58 0.12 -1.73
N LYS A 199 -12.45 0.33 -0.42
CA LYS A 199 -11.21 0.15 0.33
C LYS A 199 -11.47 -0.56 1.65
N GLU A 200 -10.50 -1.34 2.07
CA GLU A 200 -10.45 -1.86 3.43
C GLU A 200 -9.86 -0.78 4.35
N ARG A 201 -10.49 -0.57 5.51
CA ARG A 201 -9.95 0.36 6.50
C ARG A 201 -8.75 -0.28 7.20
N VAL A 202 -7.61 0.37 7.11
CA VAL A 202 -6.41 -0.04 7.81
C VAL A 202 -6.38 0.63 9.18
N GLU A 203 -6.37 -0.15 10.25
CA GLU A 203 -6.20 0.36 11.61
C GLU A 203 -4.76 0.82 11.84
N THR A 204 -4.51 2.12 11.68
CA THR A 204 -3.20 2.72 11.96
C THR A 204 -3.35 4.16 12.40
N LYS A 205 -2.47 4.60 13.32
CA LYS A 205 -2.32 6.01 13.68
C LYS A 205 -1.49 6.80 12.67
N ASN A 206 -0.77 6.11 11.78
CA ASN A 206 0.18 6.72 10.86
C ASN A 206 -0.50 7.13 9.56
N THR A 207 -1.29 8.20 9.64
CA THR A 207 -2.08 8.74 8.52
C THR A 207 -1.62 10.14 8.10
N HIS A 208 -0.47 10.59 8.60
CA HIS A 208 0.08 11.89 8.21
C HIS A 208 0.51 11.86 6.75
N GLY A 209 0.05 12.86 5.98
CA GLY A 209 0.36 13.02 4.57
C GLY A 209 -0.48 12.21 3.58
N THR A 210 -1.50 11.45 4.00
CA THR A 210 -2.26 10.58 3.09
C THR A 210 -2.87 11.32 1.89
N GLY A 211 -3.46 12.50 2.14
CA GLY A 211 -4.01 13.35 1.08
C GLY A 211 -2.93 13.82 0.11
N CYS A 212 -1.79 14.30 0.63
CA CYS A 212 -0.69 14.77 -0.21
C CYS A 212 -0.14 13.64 -1.08
N THR A 213 0.15 12.49 -0.49
CA THR A 213 0.63 11.30 -1.19
C THR A 213 -0.36 10.87 -2.29
N PHE A 214 -1.66 10.85 -2.01
CA PHE A 214 -2.69 10.46 -2.98
C PHE A 214 -2.76 11.40 -4.19
N SER A 215 -2.88 12.71 -3.95
CA SER A 215 -2.98 13.70 -5.04
C SER A 215 -1.68 13.80 -5.85
N ALA A 216 -0.51 13.58 -5.23
CA ALA A 216 0.77 13.52 -5.95
C ALA A 216 0.88 12.27 -6.85
N ALA A 217 0.33 11.14 -6.40
CA ALA A 217 0.28 9.92 -7.21
C ALA A 217 -0.61 10.10 -8.44
N ILE A 218 -1.78 10.76 -8.29
CA ILE A 218 -2.66 11.10 -9.43
C ILE A 218 -1.91 12.02 -10.40
N ALA A 219 -1.27 13.10 -9.92
CA ALA A 219 -0.54 14.03 -10.78
C ALA A 219 0.56 13.33 -11.58
N THR A 220 1.25 12.36 -10.98
CA THR A 220 2.31 11.58 -11.64
C THR A 220 1.73 10.64 -12.71
N GLY A 221 0.61 9.97 -12.43
CA GLY A 221 -0.09 9.14 -13.42
C GLY A 221 -0.58 9.95 -14.62
N LEU A 222 -1.18 11.11 -14.38
CA LEU A 222 -1.63 12.02 -15.44
C LEU A 222 -0.47 12.57 -16.27
N ALA A 223 0.64 12.97 -15.64
CA ALA A 223 1.85 13.40 -16.33
C ALA A 223 2.44 12.27 -17.21
N SER A 224 2.23 11.01 -16.82
CA SER A 224 2.60 9.81 -17.58
C SER A 224 1.62 9.45 -18.71
N GLY A 225 0.59 10.26 -18.95
CA GLY A 225 -0.38 10.05 -20.02
C GLY A 225 -1.50 9.06 -19.70
N MET A 226 -1.67 8.68 -18.44
CA MET A 226 -2.82 7.85 -18.02
C MET A 226 -4.11 8.65 -18.12
N ASP A 227 -5.22 7.96 -18.40
CA ASP A 227 -6.54 8.52 -18.19
C ASP A 227 -6.82 8.71 -16.68
N VAL A 228 -7.80 9.54 -16.35
CA VAL A 228 -8.10 9.92 -14.97
C VAL A 228 -8.48 8.72 -14.11
N SER A 229 -9.29 7.79 -14.62
CA SER A 229 -9.72 6.62 -13.85
C SER A 229 -8.54 5.70 -13.54
N SER A 230 -7.66 5.47 -14.52
CA SER A 230 -6.42 4.71 -14.32
C SER A 230 -5.47 5.40 -13.35
N ALA A 231 -5.30 6.73 -13.44
CA ALA A 231 -4.44 7.49 -12.54
C ALA A 231 -4.96 7.45 -11.08
N VAL A 232 -6.28 7.57 -10.89
CA VAL A 232 -6.92 7.43 -9.57
C VAL A 232 -6.76 6.01 -9.05
N LYS A 233 -7.01 4.99 -9.87
CA LYS A 233 -6.84 3.58 -9.49
C LYS A 233 -5.39 3.27 -9.07
N GLN A 234 -4.40 3.81 -9.76
CA GLN A 234 -3.01 3.66 -9.35
C GLN A 234 -2.74 4.37 -8.02
N ALA A 235 -3.23 5.59 -7.86
CA ALA A 235 -3.08 6.35 -6.62
C ALA A 235 -3.71 5.62 -5.43
N GLU A 236 -4.85 4.96 -5.63
CA GLU A 236 -5.52 4.12 -4.65
C GLU A 236 -4.65 2.95 -4.18
N LEU A 237 -4.10 2.20 -5.14
CA LEU A 237 -3.23 1.06 -4.82
C LEU A 237 -1.94 1.52 -4.13
N TYR A 238 -1.39 2.66 -4.56
CA TYR A 238 -0.18 3.25 -4.00
C TYR A 238 -0.40 3.70 -2.56
N ILE A 239 -1.48 4.46 -2.29
CA ILE A 239 -1.75 4.97 -0.95
C ILE A 239 -2.14 3.86 0.03
N ASP A 240 -2.91 2.86 -0.41
CA ASP A 240 -3.23 1.68 0.40
C ASP A 240 -1.95 0.97 0.86
N THR A 241 -1.01 0.73 -0.08
CA THR A 241 0.29 0.15 0.23
C THR A 241 1.07 1.04 1.21
N ALA A 242 1.11 2.35 0.98
CA ALA A 242 1.85 3.28 1.84
C ALA A 242 1.27 3.39 3.26
N ILE A 243 -0.03 3.22 3.45
CA ILE A 243 -0.72 3.22 4.75
C ILE A 243 -0.49 1.90 5.49
N ARG A 244 -0.71 0.75 4.83
CA ARG A 244 -0.51 -0.58 5.42
C ARG A 244 0.90 -0.78 5.97
N PHE A 245 1.88 -0.17 5.30
CA PHE A 245 3.29 -0.28 5.66
C PHE A 245 3.88 1.03 6.17
N SER A 246 3.00 1.86 6.74
CA SER A 246 3.31 3.17 7.33
C SER A 246 4.42 3.10 8.39
N LEU A 247 5.05 4.25 8.64
CA LEU A 247 6.25 4.31 9.46
C LEU A 247 5.92 4.78 10.88
N ASN A 248 6.36 4.02 11.88
CA ASN A 248 6.30 4.41 13.29
C ASN A 248 7.40 5.43 13.63
N VAL A 249 7.28 6.62 13.07
CA VAL A 249 8.19 7.75 13.29
C VAL A 249 7.46 8.83 14.09
N GLY A 250 8.16 9.45 15.05
CA GLY A 250 7.60 10.50 15.90
C GLY A 250 6.69 9.97 17.01
N ARG A 251 5.99 10.89 17.69
CA ARG A 251 5.17 10.60 18.88
C ARG A 251 3.66 10.76 18.65
N GLY A 252 3.25 11.48 17.61
CA GLY A 252 1.85 11.67 17.25
C GLY A 252 1.42 10.77 16.08
N HIS A 253 0.88 11.40 15.02
CA HIS A 253 0.50 10.71 13.79
C HIS A 253 1.73 10.52 12.90
N GLY A 254 2.18 9.28 12.72
CA GLY A 254 3.30 8.95 11.85
C GLY A 254 2.97 9.10 10.36
N PRO A 255 3.98 9.17 9.48
CA PRO A 255 3.80 9.30 8.04
C PRO A 255 3.49 7.98 7.35
N THR A 256 2.91 8.08 6.16
CA THR A 256 2.84 6.95 5.20
C THR A 256 4.23 6.56 4.69
N ASN A 257 4.36 5.34 4.18
CA ASN A 257 5.61 4.83 3.62
C ASN A 257 5.63 4.93 2.10
N HIS A 258 6.12 6.06 1.59
CA HIS A 258 6.28 6.35 0.17
C HIS A 258 7.14 5.32 -0.59
N MET A 259 8.06 4.65 0.09
CA MET A 259 8.93 3.65 -0.54
C MET A 259 8.30 2.26 -0.62
N ALA A 260 7.21 1.99 0.11
CA ALA A 260 6.64 0.65 0.21
C ALA A 260 6.27 0.04 -1.14
N TRP A 261 5.77 0.86 -2.08
CA TRP A 261 5.46 0.43 -3.43
C TRP A 261 6.70 -0.08 -4.18
N PHE A 262 7.76 0.73 -4.21
CA PHE A 262 9.01 0.41 -4.91
C PHE A 262 9.72 -0.78 -4.27
N LEU A 263 9.83 -0.80 -2.93
CA LEU A 263 10.52 -1.88 -2.21
C LEU A 263 9.85 -3.23 -2.47
N ARG A 264 8.51 -3.27 -2.58
CA ARG A 264 7.80 -4.51 -2.90
C ARG A 264 8.16 -5.03 -4.28
N ASP A 265 8.32 -4.16 -5.28
CA ASP A 265 8.68 -4.59 -6.62
C ASP A 265 10.16 -5.01 -6.73
N SER A 266 11.06 -4.22 -6.12
CA SER A 266 12.50 -4.51 -6.08
C SER A 266 12.83 -5.86 -5.42
N GLU A 267 12.02 -6.31 -4.46
CA GLU A 267 12.23 -7.56 -3.73
C GLU A 267 11.76 -8.80 -4.51
N ARG A 268 11.00 -8.64 -5.61
CA ARG A 268 10.47 -9.78 -6.39
C ARG A 268 11.58 -10.69 -6.90
N TYR A 269 12.66 -10.10 -7.41
CA TYR A 269 13.82 -10.87 -7.87
C TYR A 269 14.50 -11.64 -6.74
N GLY A 270 14.74 -10.98 -5.61
CA GLY A 270 15.35 -11.59 -4.43
C GLY A 270 14.54 -12.77 -3.89
N VAL A 271 13.20 -12.64 -3.87
CA VAL A 271 12.31 -13.74 -3.47
C VAL A 271 12.48 -14.97 -4.36
N ILE A 272 12.51 -14.78 -5.68
CA ILE A 272 12.66 -15.87 -6.64
C ILE A 272 14.01 -16.57 -6.50
N GLU A 273 15.10 -15.82 -6.34
CA GLU A 273 16.44 -16.39 -6.20
C GLU A 273 16.64 -17.13 -4.87
N GLU A 274 16.10 -16.61 -3.76
CA GLU A 274 16.13 -17.31 -2.47
C GLU A 274 15.33 -18.62 -2.51
N LEU A 275 14.18 -18.65 -3.19
CA LEU A 275 13.41 -19.88 -3.39
C LEU A 275 14.18 -20.90 -4.23
N LYS A 276 14.81 -20.49 -5.33
CA LYS A 276 15.65 -21.38 -6.14
C LYS A 276 16.81 -21.96 -5.34
N ARG A 277 17.50 -21.14 -4.52
CA ARG A 277 18.59 -21.61 -3.65
C ARG A 277 18.10 -22.60 -2.61
N GLY A 278 16.98 -22.31 -1.95
CA GLY A 278 16.34 -23.20 -0.99
C GLY A 278 15.98 -24.55 -1.61
N ALA A 279 15.28 -24.52 -2.75
CA ALA A 279 14.90 -25.72 -3.48
C ALA A 279 16.10 -26.55 -3.98
N GLY A 280 17.15 -25.91 -4.49
CA GLY A 280 18.39 -26.58 -4.86
C GLY A 280 19.04 -27.31 -3.69
N THR A 281 19.00 -26.72 -2.49
CA THR A 281 19.50 -27.35 -1.26
C THR A 281 18.67 -28.58 -0.88
N LEU A 282 17.34 -28.50 -0.98
CA LEU A 282 16.44 -29.63 -0.70
C LEU A 282 16.65 -30.81 -1.65
N VAL A 283 16.90 -30.53 -2.94
CA VAL A 283 17.24 -31.55 -3.95
C VAL A 283 18.59 -32.19 -3.62
N GLN A 284 19.62 -31.38 -3.34
CA GLN A 284 20.97 -31.87 -3.03
C GLN A 284 21.01 -32.76 -1.79
N LYS A 285 20.24 -32.42 -0.75
CA LYS A 285 20.17 -33.16 0.52
C LYS A 285 19.18 -34.31 0.52
N ASN A 286 18.47 -34.51 -0.60
CA ASN A 286 17.47 -35.55 -0.80
C ASN A 286 16.44 -35.65 0.35
N ILE A 287 15.52 -34.68 0.40
CA ILE A 287 14.41 -34.70 1.37
C ILE A 287 13.28 -35.67 1.01
N ALA A 288 13.46 -36.62 0.08
CA ALA A 288 12.39 -37.52 -0.36
C ALA A 288 11.62 -38.21 0.78
N PRO A 289 12.26 -38.61 1.92
CA PRO A 289 11.53 -39.16 3.06
C PRO A 289 10.54 -38.19 3.72
N LEU A 290 10.66 -36.87 3.52
CA LEU A 290 9.80 -35.86 4.13
C LEU A 290 8.69 -35.36 3.20
N ILE A 291 8.72 -35.72 1.91
CA ILE A 291 7.69 -35.28 0.95
C ILE A 291 6.39 -36.09 1.19
N PRO A 292 5.21 -35.45 1.34
CA PRO A 292 3.92 -36.13 1.47
C PRO A 292 3.41 -36.67 0.12
N GLU A 293 2.29 -37.39 0.11
CA GLU A 293 1.67 -37.88 -1.14
C GLU A 293 1.17 -36.73 -2.00
N VAL A 294 0.58 -35.70 -1.37
CA VAL A 294 0.16 -34.46 -2.06
C VAL A 294 1.32 -33.55 -2.48
N GLN A 295 2.57 -34.01 -2.32
CA GLN A 295 3.80 -33.27 -2.65
C GLN A 295 4.03 -32.03 -1.76
N SER A 296 5.25 -31.51 -1.78
CA SER A 296 5.62 -30.33 -1.01
C SER A 296 5.64 -29.07 -1.85
N ASN A 297 5.43 -27.91 -1.24
CA ASN A 297 5.71 -26.62 -1.84
C ASN A 297 6.45 -25.76 -0.82
N LEU A 298 7.41 -24.98 -1.32
CA LEU A 298 8.14 -23.98 -0.56
C LEU A 298 7.73 -22.61 -1.09
N GLY A 299 7.18 -21.77 -0.23
CA GLY A 299 6.71 -20.44 -0.58
C GLY A 299 7.53 -19.36 0.11
N TYR A 300 7.60 -18.19 -0.51
CA TYR A 300 8.22 -17.00 0.07
C TYR A 300 7.49 -15.74 -0.39
N ALA A 301 7.13 -14.90 0.57
CA ALA A 301 6.41 -13.67 0.35
C ALA A 301 7.36 -12.46 0.23
N LEU A 302 6.93 -11.50 -0.58
CA LEU A 302 7.46 -10.15 -0.51
C LEU A 302 7.37 -9.61 0.92
N PRO A 303 8.26 -8.67 1.32
CA PRO A 303 7.92 -7.79 2.43
C PRO A 303 6.52 -7.23 2.19
N TYR A 304 5.72 -7.08 3.24
CA TYR A 304 4.47 -6.37 3.13
C TYR A 304 3.42 -7.06 2.23
N ALA A 305 3.46 -8.39 2.14
CA ALA A 305 2.52 -9.17 1.34
C ALA A 305 1.13 -9.27 2.01
N VAL A 306 0.09 -8.89 1.28
CA VAL A 306 -1.33 -9.02 1.69
C VAL A 306 -2.22 -9.77 0.69
N LYS A 307 -1.70 -10.21 -0.45
CA LYS A 307 -2.45 -10.93 -1.51
C LYS A 307 -1.67 -12.13 -1.99
N HIS A 308 -2.36 -13.10 -2.60
CA HIS A 308 -1.75 -14.35 -3.05
C HIS A 308 -0.67 -14.13 -4.12
N ASP A 309 -0.86 -13.17 -5.01
CA ASP A 309 0.09 -12.78 -6.07
C ASP A 309 1.33 -12.04 -5.53
N HIS A 310 1.39 -11.77 -4.22
CA HIS A 310 2.58 -11.27 -3.52
C HIS A 310 3.44 -12.40 -2.94
N VAL A 311 3.01 -13.65 -3.05
CA VAL A 311 3.73 -14.85 -2.60
C VAL A 311 4.20 -15.64 -3.81
N ALA A 312 5.49 -15.97 -3.85
CA ALA A 312 6.03 -16.87 -4.85
C ALA A 312 6.12 -18.29 -4.31
N ALA A 313 5.89 -19.27 -5.19
CA ALA A 313 5.94 -20.69 -4.88
C ALA A 313 6.22 -21.50 -6.16
N PHE A 314 6.36 -22.82 -6.06
CA PHE A 314 6.60 -23.69 -7.22
C PHE A 314 5.26 -24.16 -7.83
N PRO A 315 4.92 -23.80 -9.08
CA PRO A 315 3.65 -24.19 -9.71
C PRO A 315 3.48 -25.72 -9.79
N ALA A 316 4.55 -26.42 -10.18
CA ALA A 316 4.59 -27.88 -10.30
C ALA A 316 4.98 -28.59 -8.99
N ARG A 317 5.04 -27.86 -7.87
CA ARG A 317 5.45 -28.36 -6.55
C ARG A 317 6.85 -29.01 -6.56
N ILE A 318 7.24 -29.54 -5.42
CA ILE A 318 8.47 -30.30 -5.17
C ILE A 318 8.04 -31.76 -5.02
N ILE A 319 8.48 -32.62 -5.94
CA ILE A 319 7.94 -33.98 -6.11
C ILE A 319 8.98 -35.07 -5.83
N LYS A 320 8.53 -36.26 -5.43
CA LYS A 320 9.39 -37.46 -5.39
C LYS A 320 9.61 -37.98 -6.80
N ALA A 321 10.86 -38.23 -7.17
CA ALA A 321 11.21 -38.83 -8.46
C ALA A 321 12.47 -39.68 -8.34
N GLY A 322 12.42 -40.95 -8.77
CA GLY A 322 13.60 -41.82 -8.87
C GLY A 322 14.38 -42.05 -7.55
N GLY A 323 13.69 -42.09 -6.40
CA GLY A 323 14.33 -42.19 -5.07
C GLY A 323 14.89 -40.87 -4.52
N GLY A 324 14.75 -39.79 -5.29
CA GLY A 324 15.15 -38.43 -4.95
C GLY A 324 13.98 -37.44 -4.99
N VAL A 325 14.34 -36.17 -5.11
CA VAL A 325 13.41 -35.03 -5.20
C VAL A 325 13.68 -34.27 -6.48
N LEU A 326 12.62 -33.83 -7.16
CA LEU A 326 12.68 -33.04 -8.38
C LEU A 326 11.83 -31.76 -8.23
N VAL A 327 12.30 -30.67 -8.83
CA VAL A 327 11.61 -29.39 -8.90
C VAL A 327 11.39 -29.09 -10.39
N PRO A 328 10.22 -29.39 -10.96
CA PRO A 328 10.05 -29.40 -12.42
C PRO A 328 10.02 -28.02 -13.07
N VAL A 329 9.55 -27.00 -12.33
CA VAL A 329 9.33 -25.63 -12.83
C VAL A 329 9.93 -24.63 -11.84
N SER A 330 10.45 -23.52 -12.34
CA SER A 330 10.93 -22.42 -11.49
C SER A 330 9.79 -21.81 -10.65
N PRO A 331 10.10 -21.16 -9.51
CA PRO A 331 9.06 -20.53 -8.71
C PRO A 331 8.49 -19.31 -9.42
N GLU A 332 7.22 -19.02 -9.18
CA GLU A 332 6.48 -17.89 -9.75
C GLU A 332 5.55 -17.27 -8.70
N PHE A 333 5.27 -15.98 -8.83
CA PHE A 333 4.30 -15.28 -7.98
C PHE A 333 2.87 -15.72 -8.27
N GLY A 334 2.07 -15.92 -7.22
CA GLY A 334 0.69 -16.39 -7.35
C GLY A 334 0.55 -17.88 -7.70
N ALA A 335 1.65 -18.63 -7.71
CA ALA A 335 1.68 -20.04 -8.13
C ALA A 335 0.95 -21.02 -7.20
N SER A 336 0.68 -20.63 -5.94
CA SER A 336 0.01 -21.52 -4.98
C SER A 336 -0.79 -20.77 -3.93
N ILE A 337 -2.12 -20.92 -4.01
CA ILE A 337 -3.06 -20.36 -3.02
C ILE A 337 -2.84 -20.98 -1.63
N HIS A 338 -2.58 -22.29 -1.56
CA HIS A 338 -2.43 -23.01 -0.30
C HIS A 338 -1.23 -22.51 0.52
N ILE A 339 -0.06 -22.37 -0.11
CA ILE A 339 1.13 -21.87 0.59
C ILE A 339 1.03 -20.37 0.88
N ALA A 340 0.40 -19.61 -0.02
CA ALA A 340 0.12 -18.20 0.18
C ALA A 340 -0.77 -17.98 1.40
N ASN A 341 -1.84 -18.75 1.57
CA ASN A 341 -2.74 -18.65 2.74
C ASN A 341 -2.00 -18.91 4.06
N ILE A 342 -1.09 -19.88 4.09
CA ILE A 342 -0.26 -20.17 5.28
C ILE A 342 0.64 -18.98 5.59
N ILE A 343 1.39 -18.50 4.60
CA ILE A 343 2.36 -17.41 4.78
C ILE A 343 1.67 -16.10 5.15
N LEU A 344 0.64 -15.70 4.41
CA LEU A 344 -0.10 -14.47 4.68
C LEU A 344 -0.79 -14.52 6.05
N THR A 345 -1.28 -15.69 6.47
CA THR A 345 -1.82 -15.85 7.82
C THR A 345 -0.73 -15.68 8.87
N ALA A 346 0.44 -16.31 8.70
CA ALA A 346 1.57 -16.13 9.61
C ALA A 346 2.02 -14.66 9.69
N MET A 347 2.08 -13.96 8.54
CA MET A 347 2.46 -12.55 8.46
C MET A 347 1.51 -11.58 9.16
N ARG A 348 0.23 -11.95 9.36
CA ARG A 348 -0.71 -11.14 10.17
C ARG A 348 -0.35 -11.11 11.65
N TYR A 349 0.33 -12.14 12.15
CA TYR A 349 0.77 -12.23 13.55
C TYR A 349 2.23 -11.81 13.71
N ASP A 350 3.11 -12.23 12.80
CA ASP A 350 4.50 -11.79 12.72
C ASP A 350 4.88 -11.48 11.27
N PRO A 351 5.00 -10.19 10.89
CA PRO A 351 5.40 -9.77 9.54
C PRO A 351 6.75 -10.31 9.06
N GLY A 352 7.59 -10.80 9.99
CA GLY A 352 8.86 -11.46 9.68
C GLY A 352 8.72 -12.88 9.11
N LEU A 353 7.62 -13.60 9.40
CA LEU A 353 7.38 -14.96 8.94
C LEU A 353 6.89 -15.02 7.49
N ARG A 354 7.82 -14.81 6.55
CA ARG A 354 7.51 -14.68 5.13
C ARG A 354 7.64 -15.97 4.34
N SER A 355 8.11 -17.07 4.92
CA SER A 355 8.31 -18.33 4.21
C SER A 355 7.66 -19.49 4.93
N ALA A 356 7.16 -20.45 4.15
CA ALA A 356 6.61 -21.68 4.68
C ALA A 356 6.86 -22.85 3.72
N MET A 357 6.92 -24.06 4.27
CA MET A 357 6.94 -25.29 3.52
C MET A 357 6.04 -26.34 4.16
N ASN A 358 5.32 -27.11 3.35
CA ASN A 358 4.61 -28.28 3.84
C ASN A 358 5.44 -29.57 3.67
N ILE A 359 5.46 -30.41 4.69
CA ILE A 359 6.11 -31.74 4.70
C ILE A 359 5.15 -32.78 5.28
N ARG A 360 5.42 -34.07 5.05
CA ARG A 360 4.59 -35.16 5.61
C ARG A 360 4.50 -35.06 7.12
N PHE A 361 3.39 -35.51 7.67
CA PHE A 361 3.30 -35.75 9.10
C PHE A 361 4.04 -37.04 9.52
N GLY A 362 4.55 -37.02 10.74
CA GLY A 362 5.16 -38.16 11.41
C GLY A 362 5.39 -37.83 12.87
N GLU A 363 4.94 -38.69 13.78
CA GLU A 363 5.18 -38.53 15.23
C GLU A 363 6.67 -38.48 15.56
N ASP A 364 7.47 -39.23 14.79
CA ASP A 364 8.93 -39.19 14.81
C ASP A 364 9.47 -37.80 14.51
N LEU A 365 8.90 -37.10 13.52
CA LEU A 365 9.32 -35.76 13.13
C LEU A 365 8.93 -34.71 14.18
N ILE A 366 7.74 -34.85 14.80
CA ILE A 366 7.31 -33.97 15.89
C ILE A 366 8.23 -34.14 17.11
N LYS A 367 8.59 -35.38 17.45
CA LYS A 367 9.54 -35.64 18.53
C LYS A 367 10.91 -35.00 18.24
N LYS A 368 11.46 -35.22 17.04
CA LYS A 368 12.74 -34.61 16.62
C LYS A 368 12.71 -33.08 16.66
N ALA A 369 11.59 -32.46 16.27
CA ALA A 369 11.43 -31.01 16.31
C ALA A 369 11.51 -30.50 17.77
N ASN A 370 10.79 -31.14 18.68
CA ASN A 370 10.83 -30.80 20.12
C ASN A 370 12.23 -31.03 20.73
N ASP A 371 12.89 -32.15 20.40
CA ASP A 371 14.24 -32.47 20.89
C ASP A 371 15.28 -31.42 20.44
N ARG A 372 15.01 -30.73 19.34
CA ARG A 372 15.82 -29.62 18.80
C ARG A 372 15.41 -28.24 19.32
N GLY A 373 14.42 -28.16 20.21
CA GLY A 373 13.92 -26.92 20.78
C GLY A 373 13.10 -26.06 19.81
N LEU A 374 12.58 -26.63 18.73
CA LEU A 374 11.66 -25.93 17.84
C LEU A 374 10.29 -25.79 18.51
N ALA A 375 9.67 -24.62 18.36
CA ALA A 375 8.32 -24.40 18.86
C ALA A 375 7.31 -25.13 17.96
N VAL A 376 6.67 -26.16 18.49
CA VAL A 376 5.67 -26.97 17.77
C VAL A 376 4.28 -26.71 18.32
N ALA A 377 3.33 -26.47 17.42
CA ALA A 377 1.92 -26.33 17.75
C ALA A 377 1.04 -27.16 16.81
N SER A 378 -0.21 -27.39 17.21
CA SER A 378 -1.14 -28.21 16.44
C SER A 378 -2.56 -27.68 16.52
N PHE A 379 -3.36 -27.99 15.51
CA PHE A 379 -4.81 -27.80 15.55
C PHE A 379 -5.53 -29.08 15.10
N SER A 380 -6.76 -29.24 15.57
CA SER A 380 -7.66 -30.30 15.12
C SER A 380 -8.61 -29.76 14.05
N ARG A 381 -8.78 -30.52 12.96
CA ARG A 381 -9.80 -30.21 11.93
C ARG A 381 -11.23 -30.50 12.40
N ALA A 382 -11.39 -31.28 13.45
CA ALA A 382 -12.70 -31.51 14.07
C ALA A 382 -13.26 -30.22 14.72
N ASP A 383 -12.39 -29.31 15.12
CA ASP A 383 -12.75 -28.03 15.74
C ASP A 383 -13.06 -26.93 14.69
N GLU A 384 -12.93 -27.26 13.41
CA GLU A 384 -13.14 -26.32 12.31
C GLU A 384 -14.65 -26.03 12.12
N PRO A 385 -15.08 -24.75 12.15
CA PRO A 385 -16.47 -24.36 11.91
C PRO A 385 -16.98 -24.83 10.53
N GLU A 386 -18.26 -25.19 10.43
CA GLU A 386 -18.87 -25.70 9.17
C GLU A 386 -18.81 -24.66 8.03
N ASP A 387 -19.00 -23.39 8.33
CA ASP A 387 -18.89 -22.27 7.37
C ASP A 387 -17.47 -22.10 6.79
N VAL A 388 -16.44 -22.50 7.54
CA VAL A 388 -15.05 -22.49 7.08
C VAL A 388 -14.73 -23.73 6.24
N LYS A 389 -15.37 -24.87 6.53
CA LYS A 389 -15.20 -26.12 5.76
C LYS A 389 -15.73 -26.01 4.32
N ASP A 390 -16.80 -25.25 4.13
CA ASP A 390 -17.46 -25.05 2.84
C ASP A 390 -16.73 -24.03 1.92
N ALA A 391 -15.82 -23.23 2.49
CA ALA A 391 -15.04 -22.24 1.75
C ALA A 391 -13.68 -22.79 1.29
N GLU A 392 -13.48 -22.90 -0.03
CA GLU A 392 -12.25 -23.44 -0.62
C GLU A 392 -11.00 -22.64 -0.20
N GLY A 393 -10.02 -23.32 0.41
CA GLY A 393 -8.76 -22.71 0.86
C GLY A 393 -8.79 -22.10 2.27
N SER A 394 -9.95 -22.04 2.93
CA SER A 394 -10.14 -21.38 4.23
C SER A 394 -9.73 -22.22 5.44
N SER A 395 -9.85 -23.56 5.36
CA SER A 395 -9.50 -24.48 6.45
C SER A 395 -8.08 -24.32 6.99
N LEU A 396 -7.13 -24.08 6.09
CA LEU A 396 -5.70 -23.99 6.44
C LEU A 396 -5.36 -22.63 7.07
N ALA A 397 -5.94 -21.56 6.55
CA ALA A 397 -5.80 -20.23 7.12
C ALA A 397 -6.38 -20.19 8.54
N TRP A 398 -7.55 -20.79 8.74
CA TRP A 398 -8.18 -20.90 10.06
C TRP A 398 -7.31 -21.66 11.07
N GLY A 399 -6.81 -22.84 10.72
CA GLY A 399 -5.99 -23.65 11.63
C GLY A 399 -4.69 -22.96 12.06
N VAL A 400 -4.02 -22.29 11.11
CA VAL A 400 -2.82 -21.48 11.40
C VAL A 400 -3.17 -20.27 12.27
N SER A 401 -4.28 -19.59 11.99
CA SER A 401 -4.75 -18.43 12.76
C SER A 401 -5.09 -18.80 14.21
N LYS A 402 -5.82 -19.91 14.41
CA LYS A 402 -6.17 -20.45 15.74
C LYS A 402 -4.91 -20.66 16.57
N VAL A 403 -3.96 -21.42 16.02
CA VAL A 403 -2.68 -21.69 16.68
C VAL A 403 -1.93 -20.42 17.06
N LEU A 404 -1.79 -19.48 16.12
CA LEU A 404 -1.05 -18.23 16.35
C LEU A 404 -1.72 -17.31 17.37
N SER A 405 -3.05 -17.33 17.46
CA SER A 405 -3.78 -16.58 18.49
C SER A 405 -3.62 -17.14 19.90
N GLU A 406 -3.39 -18.45 20.03
CA GLU A 406 -3.34 -19.16 21.31
C GLU A 406 -1.91 -19.28 21.88
N THR A 407 -0.88 -19.27 21.03
CA THR A 407 0.49 -19.64 21.44
C THR A 407 1.32 -18.51 22.05
N GLY A 408 0.84 -17.26 22.06
CA GLY A 408 1.55 -16.11 22.64
C GLY A 408 2.92 -15.79 22.00
N GLY A 409 3.25 -16.48 20.90
CA GLY A 409 4.52 -16.44 20.18
C GLY A 409 4.40 -17.16 18.83
N THR A 410 5.47 -17.18 18.05
CA THR A 410 5.46 -17.75 16.69
C THR A 410 6.00 -19.18 16.67
N PRO A 411 5.17 -20.20 16.40
CA PRO A 411 5.65 -21.57 16.26
C PRO A 411 6.51 -21.72 15.00
N ASP A 412 7.53 -22.58 15.10
CA ASP A 412 8.34 -23.00 13.96
C ASP A 412 7.59 -24.04 13.11
N LEU A 413 6.79 -24.90 13.75
CA LEU A 413 6.02 -25.96 13.10
C LEU A 413 4.56 -25.93 13.55
N ILE A 414 3.65 -26.02 12.58
CA ILE A 414 2.22 -26.21 12.82
C ILE A 414 1.77 -27.50 12.13
N TYR A 415 1.22 -28.46 12.87
CA TYR A 415 0.74 -29.73 12.30
C TYR A 415 -0.75 -29.98 12.53
N ASP A 416 -1.31 -30.82 11.66
CA ASP A 416 -2.63 -31.41 11.83
C ASP A 416 -2.59 -32.91 11.52
N ARG A 417 -3.49 -33.66 12.16
CA ARG A 417 -3.58 -35.13 12.01
C ARG A 417 -4.47 -35.56 10.84
N GLY A 418 -4.78 -34.66 9.90
CA GLY A 418 -5.66 -34.93 8.78
C GLY A 418 -7.14 -35.01 9.19
N ASP A 419 -7.96 -35.32 8.21
CA ASP A 419 -9.39 -35.65 8.34
C ASP A 419 -9.81 -36.52 7.13
N VAL A 420 -11.07 -36.94 7.04
CA VAL A 420 -11.57 -37.72 5.90
C VAL A 420 -11.26 -37.01 4.58
N GLY A 421 -10.42 -37.62 3.75
CA GLY A 421 -9.96 -37.06 2.46
C GLY A 421 -8.87 -35.98 2.54
N LYS A 422 -8.35 -35.66 3.74
CA LYS A 422 -7.28 -34.66 3.95
C LYS A 422 -6.06 -35.32 4.58
N GLU A 423 -4.93 -35.36 3.85
CA GLU A 423 -3.66 -35.94 4.32
C GLU A 423 -3.12 -35.17 5.56
N PRO A 424 -2.67 -35.87 6.62
CA PRO A 424 -1.98 -35.26 7.75
C PRO A 424 -0.69 -34.54 7.33
N MET A 425 -0.42 -33.36 7.88
CA MET A 425 0.66 -32.52 7.37
C MET A 425 1.32 -31.66 8.44
N ILE A 426 2.62 -31.39 8.27
CA ILE A 426 3.40 -30.42 9.03
C ILE A 426 3.67 -29.21 8.14
N ARG A 427 3.52 -28.01 8.70
CA ARG A 427 3.84 -26.73 8.05
C ARG A 427 4.98 -26.10 8.81
N VAL A 428 6.13 -26.01 8.16
CA VAL A 428 7.33 -25.39 8.70
C VAL A 428 7.31 -23.91 8.32
N LEU A 429 7.34 -23.03 9.32
CA LEU A 429 7.34 -21.58 9.15
C LEU A 429 8.76 -21.03 9.34
N GLY A 430 9.06 -19.92 8.67
CA GLY A 430 10.35 -19.25 8.82
C GLY A 430 10.40 -17.89 8.17
N LYS A 431 11.50 -17.18 8.43
CA LYS A 431 11.69 -15.80 7.97
C LYS A 431 12.02 -15.71 6.49
N ASN A 432 12.66 -16.74 5.94
CA ASN A 432 13.09 -16.84 4.56
C ASN A 432 13.25 -18.33 4.16
N PRO A 433 13.43 -18.64 2.86
CA PRO A 433 13.61 -20.01 2.40
C PRO A 433 14.76 -20.76 3.08
N GLY A 434 15.88 -20.09 3.35
CA GLY A 434 17.02 -20.70 4.05
C GLY A 434 16.69 -21.16 5.48
N ASP A 435 15.96 -20.36 6.23
CA ASP A 435 15.47 -20.68 7.58
C ASP A 435 14.55 -21.90 7.57
N VAL A 436 13.55 -21.91 6.68
CA VAL A 436 12.62 -23.05 6.53
C VAL A 436 13.36 -24.32 6.11
N VAL A 437 14.26 -24.22 5.12
CA VAL A 437 15.07 -25.35 4.65
C VAL A 437 15.96 -25.88 5.76
N GLY A 438 16.60 -25.00 6.55
CA GLY A 438 17.42 -25.41 7.70
C GLY A 438 16.64 -26.21 8.73
N LYS A 439 15.42 -25.78 9.06
CA LYS A 439 14.50 -26.51 9.95
C LYS A 439 14.12 -27.87 9.36
N VAL A 440 13.74 -27.93 8.07
CA VAL A 440 13.33 -29.16 7.38
C VAL A 440 14.47 -30.18 7.35
N LEU A 441 15.68 -29.77 6.96
CA LEU A 441 16.85 -30.65 6.92
C LEU A 441 17.21 -31.18 8.30
N GLY A 442 16.99 -30.36 9.33
CA GLY A 442 17.18 -30.77 10.71
C GLY A 442 16.31 -31.93 11.19
N LEU A 443 15.21 -32.24 10.48
CA LEU A 443 14.33 -33.36 10.80
C LEU A 443 14.76 -34.67 10.11
N LEU A 444 15.66 -34.59 9.12
CA LEU A 444 16.24 -35.78 8.47
C LEU A 444 17.28 -36.45 9.37
N ASP A 445 18.15 -35.64 9.98
CA ASP A 445 19.15 -36.07 10.98
C ASP A 445 18.44 -36.69 12.19
#